data_AF-A0A6A4MKN1-F1
#
_entry.id   AF-A0A6A4MKN1-F1
#
_cell.length_a   1.000
_cell.length_b   1.000
_cell.length_c   1.000
_cell.angle_alpha   90.00
_cell.angle_beta   90.00
_cell.angle_gamma   90.00
#
_symmetry.space_group_name_H-M   'P 1'
#
loop_
_entity.id
_entity.type
_entity.pdbx_description
1 polymer ?
#
loop_
_entity_poly.entity_id
_entity_poly.type
_entity_poly.pdbx_seq_one_letter_code
_entity_poly.pdbx_strand_id
1 'polypeptide(L)'
;DETQAPMDPNAVSKAFVDHYYSTFDTNRPSLANLYQEASMLTFEGQPFQGAQNIAAKLASLPFQQCQHSVTTVDCQPSGSAGGMLVFVSGNLQLAGEQHALKFSQVFLPTPCLHIIGPLTEIDLFHLVVPEAVLDKQRSGSGELGVVEIIVTMIDMLLLVDIYQALIFSIYFFGQQLFHLMPTPQGSFYVQNDIFRLNYA
;
A
#
# COMPACT_ATOMS: atom_id res chain seq x y z
N ASP A 1 -6.56 -30.96 25.20
CA ASP A 1 -7.27 -30.18 24.19
C ASP A 1 -6.97 -28.72 24.47
N GLU A 2 -5.78 -28.27 24.09
CA GLU A 2 -5.36 -26.89 24.28
C GLU A 2 -6.06 -26.06 23.20
N THR A 3 -7.18 -25.47 23.58
CA THR A 3 -7.86 -24.45 22.79
C THR A 3 -6.87 -23.29 22.64
N GLN A 4 -6.17 -23.26 21.51
CA GLN A 4 -5.28 -22.19 21.11
C GLN A 4 -6.06 -20.88 21.25
N ALA A 5 -5.66 -20.02 22.18
CA ALA A 5 -6.30 -18.74 22.40
C ALA A 5 -6.37 -18.00 21.04
N PRO A 6 -7.50 -17.38 20.69
CA PRO A 6 -7.62 -16.66 19.43
C PRO A 6 -6.50 -15.61 19.37
N MET A 7 -5.66 -15.69 18.34
CA MET A 7 -4.55 -14.75 18.14
C MET A 7 -5.11 -13.33 18.09
N ASP A 8 -4.51 -12.39 18.85
CA ASP A 8 -4.93 -10.98 18.84
C ASP A 8 -4.75 -10.41 17.43
N PRO A 9 -5.84 -9.98 16.76
CA PRO A 9 -5.77 -9.46 15.41
C PRO A 9 -4.81 -8.28 15.25
N ASN A 10 -4.71 -7.41 16.26
CA ASN A 10 -3.79 -6.26 16.22
C ASN A 10 -2.33 -6.72 16.24
N ALA A 11 -2.01 -7.72 17.07
CA ALA A 11 -0.67 -8.29 17.15
C ALA A 11 -0.27 -8.97 15.84
N VAL A 12 -1.18 -9.74 15.23
CA VAL A 12 -0.96 -10.41 13.95
C VAL A 12 -0.75 -9.39 12.83
N SER A 13 -1.60 -8.37 12.74
CA SER A 13 -1.47 -7.33 11.71
C SER A 13 -0.18 -6.53 11.84
N LYS A 14 0.23 -6.16 13.06
CA LYS A 14 1.51 -5.48 13.30
C LYS A 14 2.70 -6.36 12.90
N ALA A 15 2.71 -7.63 13.31
CA ALA A 15 3.78 -8.55 12.96
C ALA A 15 3.89 -8.78 11.44
N PHE A 16 2.75 -8.89 10.76
CA PHE A 16 2.70 -8.97 9.30
C PHE A 16 3.28 -7.70 8.65
N VAL A 17 2.85 -6.52 9.10
CA VAL A 17 3.33 -5.23 8.58
C VAL A 17 4.84 -5.07 8.76
N ASP A 18 5.35 -5.37 9.95
CA ASP A 18 6.78 -5.31 10.25
C ASP A 18 7.57 -6.27 9.36
N HIS A 19 7.09 -7.50 9.19
CA HIS A 19 7.72 -8.49 8.32
C HIS A 19 7.69 -8.08 6.85
N TYR A 20 6.56 -7.58 6.36
CA TYR A 20 6.38 -7.15 4.98
C TYR A 20 7.37 -6.03 4.62
N TYR A 21 7.38 -4.93 5.36
CA TYR A 21 8.24 -3.79 5.05
C TYR A 21 9.73 -4.08 5.30
N SER A 22 10.07 -4.83 6.35
CA SER A 22 11.45 -5.28 6.55
C SER A 22 11.95 -6.13 5.37
N THR A 23 11.11 -7.03 4.86
CA THR A 23 11.43 -7.85 3.69
C THR A 23 11.51 -6.99 2.43
N PHE A 24 10.63 -6.00 2.27
CA PHE A 24 10.67 -5.06 1.14
C PHE A 24 12.00 -4.31 1.07
N ASP A 25 12.47 -3.82 2.22
CA ASP A 25 13.67 -3.00 2.32
C ASP A 25 14.96 -3.81 2.18
N THR A 26 14.96 -5.07 2.64
CA THR A 26 16.18 -5.90 2.73
C THR A 26 16.29 -7.01 1.70
N ASN A 27 15.16 -7.57 1.25
CA ASN A 27 15.10 -8.74 0.37
C ASN A 27 13.78 -8.77 -0.42
N ARG A 28 13.57 -7.75 -1.26
CA ARG A 28 12.34 -7.56 -2.06
C ARG A 28 11.89 -8.80 -2.85
N PRO A 29 12.78 -9.60 -3.47
CA PRO A 29 12.35 -10.82 -4.18
C PRO A 29 11.60 -11.82 -3.29
N SER A 30 11.89 -11.83 -1.98
CA SER A 30 11.26 -12.76 -1.04
C SER A 30 9.82 -12.39 -0.67
N LEU A 31 9.35 -11.19 -1.05
CA LEU A 31 7.93 -10.81 -0.90
C LEU A 31 7.00 -11.71 -1.70
N ALA A 32 7.48 -12.36 -2.76
CA ALA A 32 6.70 -13.34 -3.53
C ALA A 32 6.07 -14.42 -2.62
N ASN A 33 6.73 -14.77 -1.50
CA ASN A 33 6.28 -15.79 -0.55
C ASN A 33 5.07 -15.35 0.29
N LEU A 34 4.75 -14.05 0.31
CA LEU A 34 3.61 -13.49 1.05
C LEU A 34 2.33 -13.42 0.19
N TYR A 35 2.43 -13.72 -1.10
CA TYR A 35 1.34 -13.70 -2.06
C TYR A 35 1.03 -15.11 -2.59
N GLN A 36 -0.20 -15.31 -3.05
CA GLN A 36 -0.69 -16.50 -3.72
C GLN A 36 -1.02 -16.23 -5.20
N GLU A 37 -1.50 -17.25 -5.90
CA GLU A 37 -1.96 -17.13 -7.29
C GLU A 37 -3.19 -16.21 -7.43
N ALA A 38 -4.10 -16.25 -6.45
CA ALA A 38 -5.28 -15.40 -6.44
C ALA A 38 -5.01 -13.97 -5.95
N SER A 39 -3.82 -13.70 -5.39
CA SER A 39 -3.47 -12.39 -4.87
C SER A 39 -3.48 -11.30 -5.94
N MET A 40 -3.83 -10.08 -5.55
CA MET A 40 -3.89 -8.92 -6.42
C MET A 40 -3.13 -7.75 -5.79
N LEU A 41 -2.13 -7.23 -6.48
CA LEU A 41 -1.56 -5.91 -6.19
C LEU A 41 -2.17 -4.91 -7.16
N THR A 42 -2.70 -3.80 -6.66
CA THR A 42 -2.99 -2.62 -7.47
C THR A 42 -1.98 -1.54 -7.12
N PHE A 43 -1.07 -1.27 -8.05
CA PHE A 43 -0.04 -0.24 -7.87
C PHE A 43 -0.38 0.95 -8.76
N GLU A 44 -0.70 2.10 -8.15
CA GLU A 44 -1.00 3.35 -8.87
C GLU A 44 -2.09 3.14 -9.97
N GLY A 45 -3.17 2.42 -9.60
CA GLY A 45 -4.31 2.12 -10.47
C GLY A 45 -4.14 0.94 -11.44
N GLN A 46 -2.96 0.31 -11.50
CA GLN A 46 -2.69 -0.83 -12.38
C GLN A 46 -2.75 -2.15 -11.60
N PRO A 47 -3.63 -3.12 -11.98
CA PRO A 47 -3.73 -4.41 -11.30
C PRO A 47 -2.69 -5.42 -11.79
N PHE A 48 -2.15 -6.19 -10.85
CA PHE A 48 -1.18 -7.27 -11.05
C PHE A 48 -1.65 -8.49 -10.25
N GLN A 49 -2.12 -9.52 -10.97
CA GLN A 49 -2.61 -10.76 -10.36
C GLN A 49 -1.50 -11.81 -10.27
N GLY A 50 -1.41 -12.48 -9.11
CA GLY A 50 -0.54 -13.62 -8.87
C GLY A 50 0.86 -13.24 -8.39
N ALA A 51 1.39 -14.03 -7.45
CA ALA A 51 2.67 -13.80 -6.78
C ALA A 51 3.85 -13.46 -7.72
N GLN A 52 3.95 -14.11 -8.88
CA GLN A 52 5.02 -13.85 -9.85
C GLN A 52 4.92 -12.46 -10.47
N ASN A 53 3.74 -12.04 -10.92
CA ASN A 53 3.53 -10.73 -11.52
C ASN A 53 3.69 -9.61 -10.48
N ILE A 54 3.22 -9.86 -9.26
CA ILE A 54 3.41 -8.95 -8.12
C ILE A 54 4.90 -8.77 -7.84
N ALA A 55 5.65 -9.87 -7.67
CA ALA A 55 7.10 -9.81 -7.41
C ALA A 55 7.87 -9.12 -8.54
N ALA A 56 7.51 -9.39 -9.80
CA ALA A 56 8.09 -8.72 -10.97
C ALA A 56 7.84 -7.20 -10.94
N LYS A 57 6.61 -6.77 -10.60
CA LYS A 57 6.28 -5.35 -10.47
C LYS A 57 7.06 -4.68 -9.34
N LEU A 58 7.16 -5.32 -8.17
CA LEU A 58 7.93 -4.79 -7.05
C LEU A 58 9.43 -4.71 -7.37
N ALA A 59 9.97 -5.68 -8.12
CA ALA A 59 11.35 -5.66 -8.59
C ALA A 59 11.62 -4.60 -9.67
N SER A 60 10.60 -4.23 -10.46
CA SER A 60 10.73 -3.24 -11.54
C SER A 60 10.67 -1.79 -11.06
N LEU A 61 10.49 -1.54 -9.76
CA LEU A 61 10.47 -0.18 -9.22
C LEU A 61 11.83 0.50 -9.48
N PRO A 62 11.85 1.80 -9.83
CA PRO A 62 13.07 2.50 -10.25
C PRO A 62 14.03 2.80 -9.09
N PHE A 63 13.87 2.14 -7.95
CA PHE A 63 14.73 2.23 -6.78
C PHE A 63 15.05 0.84 -6.25
N GLN A 64 16.29 0.62 -5.86
CA GLN A 64 16.73 -0.64 -5.24
C GLN A 64 16.73 -0.51 -3.72
N GLN A 65 17.40 0.52 -3.18
CA GLN A 65 17.50 0.75 -1.75
C GLN A 65 16.44 1.75 -1.27
N CYS A 66 15.64 1.31 -0.29
CA CYS A 66 14.63 2.13 0.37
C CYS A 66 14.53 1.75 1.85
N GLN A 67 13.89 2.63 2.63
CA GLN A 67 13.55 2.38 4.01
C GLN A 67 12.11 2.83 4.26
N HIS A 68 11.24 1.88 4.63
CA HIS A 68 9.92 2.20 5.12
C HIS A 68 9.98 2.54 6.61
N SER A 69 9.19 3.54 7.01
CA SER A 69 8.95 3.93 8.39
C SER A 69 7.44 4.02 8.60
N VAL A 70 6.88 3.00 9.24
CA VAL A 70 5.43 2.89 9.48
C VAL A 70 5.03 3.84 10.61
N THR A 71 4.03 4.69 10.34
CA THR A 71 3.48 5.64 11.32
C THR A 71 2.24 5.06 12.01
N THR A 72 1.34 4.45 11.24
CA THR A 72 0.09 3.89 11.79
C THR A 72 -0.22 2.54 11.15
N VAL A 73 -0.82 1.68 11.97
CA VAL A 73 -1.41 0.41 11.53
C VAL A 73 -2.79 0.33 12.18
N ASP A 74 -3.82 0.36 11.36
CA ASP A 74 -5.21 0.16 11.77
C ASP A 74 -5.67 -1.17 11.19
N CYS A 75 -6.31 -2.03 11.99
CA CYS A 75 -6.83 -3.30 11.49
C CYS A 75 -8.26 -3.54 11.95
N GLN A 76 -9.07 -4.12 11.06
CA GLN A 76 -10.44 -4.53 11.34
C GLN A 76 -10.67 -5.94 10.79
N PRO A 77 -11.54 -6.77 11.41
CA PRO A 77 -11.96 -8.02 10.82
C PRO A 77 -12.65 -7.80 9.47
N SER A 78 -12.43 -8.72 8.53
CA SER A 78 -12.95 -8.69 7.17
C SER A 78 -13.59 -10.03 6.78
N GLY A 79 -14.81 -9.97 6.24
CA GLY A 79 -15.53 -11.15 5.76
C GLY A 79 -15.92 -12.16 6.83
N SER A 80 -16.61 -13.22 6.42
CA SER A 80 -17.07 -14.30 7.31
C SER A 80 -16.00 -15.39 7.55
N ALA A 81 -14.93 -15.39 6.76
CA ALA A 81 -13.87 -16.41 6.80
C ALA A 81 -12.72 -16.07 7.78
N GLY A 82 -12.84 -14.98 8.55
CA GLY A 82 -11.79 -14.55 9.49
C GLY A 82 -10.62 -13.80 8.86
N GLY A 83 -10.85 -13.16 7.70
CA GLY A 83 -9.89 -12.25 7.08
C GLY A 83 -9.62 -11.02 7.95
N MET A 84 -8.48 -10.36 7.70
CA MET A 84 -8.19 -9.05 8.27
C MET A 84 -8.18 -8.00 7.18
N LEU A 85 -8.59 -6.79 7.51
CA LEU A 85 -8.36 -5.58 6.73
C LEU A 85 -7.29 -4.79 7.49
N VAL A 86 -6.16 -4.51 6.85
CA VAL A 86 -5.05 -3.78 7.46
C VAL A 86 -4.77 -2.53 6.65
N PHE A 87 -4.90 -1.37 7.27
CA PHE A 87 -4.60 -0.08 6.69
C PHE A 87 -3.31 0.45 7.33
N VAL A 88 -2.33 0.77 6.49
CA VAL A 88 -1.02 1.26 6.90
C VAL A 88 -0.82 2.66 6.36
N SER A 89 -0.26 3.55 7.19
CA SER A 89 0.32 4.82 6.73
C SER A 89 1.77 4.92 7.20
N GLY A 90 2.61 5.58 6.41
CA GLY A 90 4.03 5.70 6.71
C GLY A 90 4.78 6.62 5.77
N ASN A 91 6.11 6.55 5.88
CA ASN A 91 7.05 7.27 5.05
C ASN A 91 8.00 6.28 4.37
N LEU A 92 8.29 6.52 3.10
CA LEU A 92 9.25 5.79 2.28
C LEU A 92 10.44 6.71 1.99
N GLN A 93 11.58 6.39 2.57
CA GLN A 93 12.83 7.09 2.29
C GLN A 93 13.60 6.33 1.22
N LEU A 94 13.97 7.01 0.14
CA LEU A 94 14.82 6.45 -0.92
C LEU A 94 16.28 6.86 -0.70
N ALA A 95 17.21 5.99 -1.10
CA ALA A 95 18.64 6.30 -0.99
C ALA A 95 19.02 7.46 -1.91
N GLY A 96 19.76 8.44 -1.38
CA GLY A 96 20.20 9.62 -2.13
C GLY A 96 19.17 10.75 -2.18
N GLU A 97 17.97 10.54 -1.67
CA GLU A 97 16.87 11.52 -1.72
C GLU A 97 16.74 12.26 -0.39
N GLN A 98 16.52 13.58 -0.47
CA GLN A 98 16.40 14.42 0.74
C GLN A 98 15.03 14.32 1.40
N HIS A 99 13.99 14.03 0.63
CA HIS A 99 12.60 14.03 1.10
C HIS A 99 12.05 12.61 1.13
N ALA A 100 11.50 12.21 2.28
CA ALA A 100 10.72 11.00 2.39
C ALA A 100 9.35 11.19 1.73
N LEU A 101 8.88 10.14 1.06
CA LEU A 101 7.57 10.10 0.42
C LEU A 101 6.56 9.56 1.43
N LYS A 102 5.41 10.21 1.57
CA LYS A 102 4.34 9.63 2.39
C LYS A 102 3.67 8.52 1.59
N PHE A 103 3.21 7.46 2.24
CA PHE A 103 2.43 6.42 1.57
C PHE A 103 1.26 6.00 2.45
N SER A 104 0.26 5.40 1.81
CA SER A 104 -0.70 4.55 2.51
C SER A 104 -0.91 3.28 1.71
N GLN A 105 -1.14 2.18 2.43
CA GLN A 105 -1.28 0.87 1.83
C GLN A 105 -2.34 0.06 2.55
N VAL A 106 -3.13 -0.68 1.78
CA VAL A 106 -4.20 -1.54 2.31
C VAL A 106 -3.88 -2.98 1.97
N PHE A 107 -3.92 -3.82 2.99
CA PHE A 107 -3.84 -5.27 2.85
C PHE A 107 -5.17 -5.91 3.26
N LEU A 108 -5.59 -6.93 2.53
CA LEU A 108 -6.56 -7.91 3.02
C LEU A 108 -5.86 -9.26 3.22
N PRO A 109 -5.25 -9.51 4.41
CA PRO A 109 -4.65 -10.78 4.66
C PRO A 109 -5.72 -11.85 4.90
N THR A 110 -5.64 -12.96 4.17
CA THR A 110 -6.45 -14.14 4.44
C THR A 110 -5.76 -15.05 5.44
N PRO A 111 -6.50 -15.58 6.44
CA PRO A 111 -5.97 -16.59 7.34
C PRO A 111 -5.66 -17.85 6.54
N CYS A 112 -4.41 -18.28 6.54
CA CYS A 112 -4.03 -19.56 5.97
C CYS A 112 -4.41 -20.70 6.92
N LEU A 113 -5.12 -21.68 6.40
CA LEU A 113 -5.38 -22.94 7.10
C LEU A 113 -4.09 -23.80 7.02
N HIS A 114 -3.20 -23.63 8.01
CA HIS A 114 -1.97 -24.40 8.32
C HIS A 114 -0.60 -23.72 8.02
N ILE A 115 0.18 -23.59 9.10
CA ILE A 115 1.66 -23.54 9.24
C ILE A 115 2.40 -22.31 8.66
N ILE A 116 1.84 -21.57 7.71
CA ILE A 116 2.47 -20.36 7.14
C ILE A 116 1.62 -19.15 7.57
N GLY A 117 2.24 -18.02 7.93
CA GLY A 117 1.56 -16.83 8.44
C GLY A 117 0.47 -16.25 7.50
N PRO A 118 -0.20 -15.15 7.89
CA PRO A 118 -1.26 -14.55 7.05
C PRO A 118 -0.69 -14.15 5.67
N LEU A 119 -1.42 -14.45 4.60
CA LEU A 119 -1.04 -14.13 3.23
C LEU A 119 -1.89 -12.99 2.67
N THR A 120 -1.32 -12.18 1.79
CA THR A 120 -1.99 -10.99 1.25
C THR A 120 -2.84 -11.35 0.04
N GLU A 121 -4.16 -11.17 0.12
CA GLU A 121 -5.05 -11.39 -1.02
C GLU A 121 -5.23 -10.13 -1.87
N ILE A 122 -5.36 -8.96 -1.24
CA ILE A 122 -5.40 -7.66 -1.93
C ILE A 122 -4.37 -6.74 -1.30
N ASP A 123 -3.61 -6.06 -2.16
CA ASP A 123 -2.63 -5.04 -1.81
C ASP A 123 -2.88 -3.78 -2.66
N LEU A 124 -3.18 -2.65 -2.03
CA LEU A 124 -3.40 -1.36 -2.68
C LEU A 124 -2.38 -0.36 -2.16
N PHE A 125 -1.46 0.09 -3.01
CA PHE A 125 -0.43 1.07 -2.65
C PHE A 125 -0.68 2.41 -3.34
N HIS A 126 -0.62 3.49 -2.56
CA HIS A 126 -0.70 4.86 -3.06
C HIS A 126 0.40 5.73 -2.47
N LEU A 127 1.16 6.37 -3.34
CA LEU A 127 2.20 7.34 -2.96
C LEU A 127 1.60 8.74 -2.75
N VAL A 128 2.14 9.48 -1.79
CA VAL A 128 1.83 10.89 -1.54
C VAL A 128 3.13 11.68 -1.64
N VAL A 129 3.21 12.52 -2.68
CA VAL A 129 4.42 13.25 -3.04
C VAL A 129 4.45 14.62 -2.34
N PRO A 130 5.55 14.99 -1.66
CA PRO A 130 5.68 16.31 -1.03
C PRO A 130 5.67 17.47 -2.05
N GLU A 131 5.10 18.63 -1.70
CA GLU A 131 5.07 19.81 -2.59
C GLU A 131 6.45 20.26 -3.07
N ALA A 132 7.47 20.21 -2.20
CA ALA A 132 8.83 20.60 -2.56
C ALA A 132 9.41 19.78 -3.74
N VAL A 133 8.99 18.53 -3.90
CA VAL A 133 9.38 17.66 -5.03
C VAL A 133 8.64 18.08 -6.31
N LEU A 134 7.35 18.41 -6.19
CA LEU A 134 6.53 18.88 -7.31
C LEU A 134 7.04 20.22 -7.84
N ASP A 135 7.49 21.11 -6.96
CA ASP A 135 8.03 22.42 -7.35
C ASP A 135 9.36 22.30 -8.09
N LYS A 136 10.22 21.35 -7.71
CA LYS A 136 11.48 21.06 -8.40
C LYS A 136 11.25 20.44 -9.79
N GLN A 137 10.22 19.60 -9.94
CA GLN A 137 9.77 19.11 -11.24
C GLN A 137 9.29 20.25 -12.15
N ARG A 138 8.44 21.15 -11.62
CA ARG A 138 7.89 22.31 -12.36
C ARG A 138 8.95 23.31 -12.80
N SER A 139 10.04 23.47 -12.04
CA SER A 139 11.10 24.42 -12.38
C SER A 139 12.03 23.95 -13.51
N GLY A 140 11.99 22.65 -13.88
CA GLY A 140 12.82 22.09 -14.96
C GLY A 140 14.33 22.21 -14.73
N SER A 141 14.76 22.44 -13.49
CA SER A 141 16.15 22.78 -13.16
C SER A 141 16.87 21.59 -12.51
N GLY A 142 17.76 20.94 -13.27
CA GLY A 142 18.66 19.88 -12.79
C GLY A 142 18.37 18.49 -13.38
N GLU A 143 19.25 17.53 -13.13
CA GLU A 143 18.96 16.10 -13.35
C GLU A 143 17.83 15.67 -12.41
N LEU A 144 16.85 14.94 -12.95
CA LEU A 144 15.76 14.37 -12.16
C LEU A 144 16.33 13.28 -11.26
N GLY A 145 16.06 13.38 -9.96
CA GLY A 145 16.30 12.29 -9.02
C GLY A 145 15.32 11.14 -9.24
N VAL A 146 15.50 10.08 -8.47
CA VAL A 146 14.69 8.88 -8.58
C VAL A 146 13.25 9.18 -8.17
N VAL A 147 13.05 10.06 -7.19
CA VAL A 147 11.72 10.52 -6.79
C VAL A 147 11.04 11.23 -7.95
N GLU A 148 11.73 12.18 -8.58
CA GLU A 148 11.21 12.91 -9.73
C GLU A 148 10.85 11.97 -10.89
N ILE A 149 11.67 10.95 -11.16
CA ILE A 149 11.38 9.91 -12.16
C ILE A 149 10.13 9.10 -11.79
N ILE A 150 9.97 8.71 -10.52
CA ILE A 150 8.77 8.01 -10.03
C ILE A 150 7.54 8.87 -10.25
N VAL A 151 7.61 10.15 -9.90
CA VAL A 151 6.51 11.11 -10.10
C VAL A 151 6.16 11.21 -11.58
N THR A 152 7.14 11.38 -12.47
CA THR A 152 6.89 11.42 -13.92
C THR A 152 6.31 10.11 -14.46
N MET A 153 6.74 8.95 -13.95
CA MET A 153 6.17 7.65 -14.32
C MET A 153 4.70 7.52 -13.88
N ILE A 154 4.37 8.02 -12.69
CA ILE A 154 2.99 8.06 -12.17
C ILE A 154 2.14 9.06 -12.97
N ASP A 155 2.66 10.25 -13.24
CA ASP A 155 1.95 11.30 -13.99
C ASP A 155 1.71 10.89 -15.46
N MET A 156 2.64 10.20 -16.11
CA MET A 156 2.43 9.65 -17.46
C MET A 156 1.32 8.59 -17.52
N LEU A 157 1.04 7.90 -16.40
CA LEU A 157 -0.09 6.97 -16.30
C LEU A 157 -1.43 7.70 -16.10
N LEU A 158 -1.41 8.99 -15.72
CA LEU A 158 -2.57 9.81 -15.33
C LEU A 158 -2.72 11.07 -16.21
N LEU A 159 -2.81 10.89 -17.53
CA LEU A 159 -3.00 11.95 -18.54
C LEU A 159 -4.28 12.80 -18.33
N VAL A 160 -4.26 13.93 -17.59
CA VAL A 160 -5.09 15.14 -17.81
C VAL A 160 -4.49 16.40 -17.11
N ASP A 161 -3.82 17.28 -17.84
CA ASP A 161 -3.01 18.39 -17.28
C ASP A 161 -3.75 19.59 -16.67
N ILE A 162 -5.08 19.72 -16.78
CA ILE A 162 -5.80 20.93 -16.30
C ILE A 162 -6.69 20.68 -15.06
N TYR A 163 -7.05 19.42 -14.77
CA TYR A 163 -7.79 19.05 -13.56
C TYR A 163 -6.89 18.70 -12.35
N GLN A 164 -5.64 18.35 -12.61
CA GLN A 164 -4.66 17.90 -11.60
C GLN A 164 -4.38 18.95 -10.51
N ALA A 165 -4.27 20.23 -10.86
CA ALA A 165 -3.94 21.28 -9.88
C ALA A 165 -5.06 21.54 -8.84
N LEU A 166 -6.33 21.42 -9.24
CA LEU A 166 -7.47 21.61 -8.34
C LEU A 166 -7.78 20.34 -7.53
N ILE A 167 -7.53 19.16 -8.11
CA ILE A 167 -7.64 17.87 -7.45
C ILE A 167 -6.52 17.69 -6.39
N PHE A 168 -5.27 18.08 -6.68
CA PHE A 168 -4.16 17.96 -5.73
C PHE A 168 -4.36 18.74 -4.42
N SER A 169 -5.02 19.91 -4.46
CA SER A 169 -5.37 20.68 -3.25
C SER A 169 -6.47 20.03 -2.39
N ILE A 170 -7.29 19.15 -2.97
CA ILE A 170 -8.45 18.53 -2.30
C ILE A 170 -8.08 17.15 -1.73
N TYR A 171 -7.16 16.42 -2.36
CA TYR A 171 -6.72 15.08 -1.92
C TYR A 171 -5.73 15.09 -0.74
N PHE A 172 -5.34 16.26 -0.25
CA PHE A 172 -4.35 16.39 0.81
C PHE A 172 -4.89 16.17 2.23
N PHE A 173 -6.21 16.09 2.41
CA PHE A 173 -6.79 16.11 3.77
C PHE A 173 -6.92 14.75 4.45
N GLY A 174 -6.97 13.64 3.73
CA GLY A 174 -7.05 12.32 4.34
C GLY A 174 -7.17 11.17 3.36
N GLN A 175 -6.86 9.97 3.83
CA GLN A 175 -7.06 8.72 3.12
C GLN A 175 -8.29 8.02 3.71
N GLN A 176 -9.19 7.57 2.86
CA GLN A 176 -10.38 6.81 3.25
C GLN A 176 -10.44 5.49 2.49
N LEU A 177 -10.77 4.42 3.21
CA LEU A 177 -10.97 3.10 2.66
C LEU A 177 -12.37 2.59 3.05
N PHE A 178 -13.13 2.17 2.04
CA PHE A 178 -14.37 1.43 2.24
C PHE A 178 -14.18 -0.03 1.82
N HIS A 179 -14.50 -0.96 2.71
CA HIS A 179 -14.67 -2.36 2.36
C HIS A 179 -16.15 -2.64 2.14
N LEU A 180 -16.53 -2.88 0.89
CA LEU A 180 -17.92 -3.12 0.49
C LEU A 180 -18.20 -4.61 0.42
N MET A 181 -19.33 -5.02 0.99
CA MET A 181 -19.80 -6.41 0.93
C MET A 181 -21.09 -6.52 0.12
N PRO A 182 -21.25 -7.56 -0.72
CA PRO A 182 -22.48 -7.78 -1.45
C PRO A 182 -23.61 -8.21 -0.51
N THR A 183 -24.83 -7.82 -0.87
CA THR A 183 -26.07 -8.28 -0.25
C THR A 183 -26.69 -9.40 -1.10
N PRO A 184 -27.46 -10.33 -0.50
CA PRO A 184 -28.20 -11.34 -1.26
C PRO A 184 -29.13 -10.77 -2.35
N GLN A 185 -29.55 -9.50 -2.20
CA GLN A 185 -30.42 -8.79 -3.13
C GLN A 185 -29.67 -8.15 -4.31
N GLY A 186 -28.35 -8.34 -4.42
CA GLY A 186 -27.53 -7.79 -5.51
C GLY A 186 -27.11 -6.32 -5.34
N SER A 187 -27.30 -5.75 -4.14
CA SER A 187 -26.75 -4.45 -3.74
C SER A 187 -25.45 -4.61 -2.92
N PHE A 188 -24.81 -3.51 -2.49
CA PHE A 188 -23.62 -3.51 -1.65
C PHE A 188 -23.85 -2.68 -0.37
N TYR A 189 -23.17 -3.03 0.73
CA TYR A 189 -23.14 -2.23 1.96
C TYR A 189 -21.69 -2.03 2.44
N VAL A 190 -21.43 -0.96 3.19
CA VAL A 190 -20.13 -0.70 3.81
C VAL A 190 -19.96 -1.61 5.03
N GLN A 191 -19.05 -2.58 4.95
CA GLN A 191 -18.71 -3.44 6.08
C GLN A 191 -17.65 -2.79 6.98
N ASN A 192 -16.63 -2.16 6.38
CA ASN A 192 -15.58 -1.44 7.11
C ASN A 192 -15.38 -0.04 6.51
N ASP A 193 -15.14 0.93 7.37
CA ASP A 193 -14.76 2.31 7.03
C ASP A 193 -13.53 2.66 7.88
N ILE A 194 -12.40 2.90 7.21
CA ILE A 194 -11.16 3.36 7.83
C ILE A 194 -10.82 4.71 7.21
N PHE A 195 -10.75 5.73 8.05
CA PHE A 195 -10.42 7.09 7.65
C PHE A 195 -9.25 7.62 8.49
N ARG A 196 -8.23 8.14 7.80
CA ARG A 196 -7.06 8.78 8.40
C ARG A 196 -6.87 10.15 7.80
N LEU A 197 -6.89 11.17 8.64
CA LEU A 197 -6.53 12.52 8.24
C LEU A 197 -5.02 12.63 8.12
N ASN A 198 -4.55 13.14 6.99
CA ASN A 198 -3.13 13.40 6.76
C ASN A 198 -2.83 14.84 7.18
N TYR A 199 -2.82 15.10 8.48
CA TYR A 199 -2.29 16.36 8.99
C TYR A 199 -0.76 16.32 8.86
N ALA A 200 -0.22 17.06 7.89
CA ALA A 200 1.16 17.51 7.89
C ALA A 200 1.24 18.84 8.67
#